data_AF-B9TDP9-F1
#
_entry.id   AF-B9TDP9-F1
#
_cell.length_a   1.000
_cell.length_b   1.000
_cell.length_c   1.000
_cell.angle_alpha   90.00
_cell.angle_beta   90.00
_cell.angle_gamma   90.00
#
_symmetry.space_group_name_H-M   'P 1'
#
loop_
_entity.id
_entity.type
_entity.pdbx_description
1 polymer ?
#
loop_
_entity_poly.entity_id
_entity_poly.type
_entity_poly.pdbx_seq_one_letter_code
_entity_poly.pdbx_strand_id
1 'polypeptide(L)'
;MSQVACIIVVALILGGCNKSQNVEDAQVLARVNGNDITIQQLHAELPNASLTLDKQVGQQILSRLIERQLLMQEAVKLNLDRTPEVMQALETSKAQIYAQAVIVKAIQSVDEMPMSSETAKLIATKLIGQQRKQDFIKGEVARLQGLSTIDVFED
;
A
#
# COMPACT_ATOMS: atom_id res chain seq x y z
N MET A 1 -17.29 -69.29 -40.74
CA MET A 1 -17.22 -67.88 -41.23
C MET A 1 -17.58 -67.01 -40.04
N SER A 2 -16.80 -66.07 -39.49
CA SER A 2 -15.57 -65.40 -39.89
C SER A 2 -14.88 -64.88 -38.61
N GLN A 3 -13.56 -65.07 -38.58
CA GLN A 3 -12.43 -64.43 -37.91
C GLN A 3 -12.49 -63.59 -36.61
N VAL A 4 -11.45 -63.89 -35.81
CA VAL A 4 -10.74 -63.16 -34.73
C VAL A 4 -10.23 -61.78 -35.17
N ALA A 5 -10.24 -60.78 -34.27
CA ALA A 5 -9.30 -59.63 -34.13
C ALA A 5 -10.07 -58.43 -33.51
N CYS A 6 -9.54 -57.57 -32.65
CA CYS A 6 -8.25 -57.41 -32.01
C CYS A 6 -8.51 -56.57 -30.76
N ILE A 7 -7.84 -56.95 -29.66
CA ILE A 7 -7.74 -56.15 -28.44
C ILE A 7 -7.05 -54.84 -28.80
N ILE A 8 -7.72 -53.71 -28.56
CA ILE A 8 -7.05 -52.40 -28.49
C ILE A 8 -7.33 -51.86 -27.09
N VAL A 9 -6.43 -52.21 -26.16
CA VAL A 9 -6.24 -51.49 -24.90
C VAL A 9 -5.64 -50.14 -25.29
N VAL A 10 -6.49 -49.12 -25.36
CA VAL A 10 -6.04 -47.73 -25.44
C VAL A 10 -5.57 -47.33 -24.05
N ALA A 11 -4.25 -47.45 -23.83
CA ALA A 11 -3.58 -46.79 -22.73
C ALA A 11 -3.67 -45.27 -22.97
N LEU A 12 -4.70 -44.64 -22.40
CA LEU A 12 -4.76 -43.19 -22.25
C LEU A 12 -3.69 -42.79 -21.23
N ILE A 13 -2.51 -42.55 -21.78
CA ILE A 13 -1.45 -41.77 -21.15
C ILE A 13 -2.07 -40.40 -20.88
N LEU A 14 -2.53 -40.18 -19.64
CA LEU A 14 -2.80 -38.85 -19.12
C LEU A 14 -1.45 -38.15 -19.03
N GLY A 15 -0.98 -37.66 -20.18
CA GLY A 15 0.09 -36.68 -20.26
C GLY A 15 -0.39 -35.47 -19.48
N GLY A 16 0.20 -35.27 -18.30
CA GLY A 16 0.10 -34.04 -17.54
C GLY A 16 0.54 -32.90 -18.45
N CYS A 17 -0.44 -32.26 -19.07
CA CYS A 17 -0.24 -30.98 -19.72
C CYS A 17 -0.03 -29.99 -18.57
N ASN A 18 1.23 -29.87 -18.13
CA ASN A 18 1.71 -28.74 -17.36
C ASN A 18 1.63 -27.52 -18.27
N LYS A 19 0.41 -27.04 -18.49
CA LYS A 19 0.17 -25.71 -19.01
C LYS A 19 0.51 -24.80 -17.84
N SER A 20 1.79 -24.48 -17.71
CA SER A 20 2.21 -23.32 -16.95
C SER A 20 1.41 -22.18 -17.54
N GLN A 21 0.37 -21.76 -16.81
CA GLN A 21 -0.29 -20.50 -17.07
C GLN A 21 0.84 -19.50 -17.24
N ASN A 22 0.94 -18.95 -18.45
CA ASN A 22 1.67 -17.73 -18.70
C ASN A 22 1.20 -16.75 -17.63
N VAL A 23 2.04 -16.57 -16.61
CA VAL A 23 2.02 -15.38 -15.78
C VAL A 23 2.41 -14.29 -16.77
N GLU A 24 1.40 -13.61 -17.30
CA GLU A 24 1.56 -12.49 -18.21
C GLU A 24 2.62 -11.54 -17.68
N ASP A 25 3.73 -11.41 -18.42
CA ASP A 25 4.61 -10.25 -18.61
C ASP A 25 4.93 -9.32 -17.42
N ALA A 26 4.78 -9.78 -16.19
CA ALA A 26 5.29 -9.07 -15.03
C ALA A 26 6.81 -9.24 -15.05
N GLN A 27 7.51 -8.25 -15.62
CA GLN A 27 8.97 -8.26 -15.73
C GLN A 27 9.59 -8.61 -14.38
N VAL A 28 10.19 -9.81 -14.32
CA VAL A 28 10.78 -10.37 -13.11
C VAL A 28 12.15 -9.73 -12.92
N LEU A 29 12.37 -9.17 -11.73
CA LEU A 29 13.61 -8.51 -11.34
C LEU A 29 14.51 -9.42 -10.49
N ALA A 30 13.91 -10.28 -9.67
CA ALA A 30 14.61 -11.26 -8.85
C ALA A 30 13.71 -12.46 -8.53
N ARG A 31 14.31 -13.59 -8.16
CA ARG A 31 13.60 -14.81 -7.70
C ARG A 31 14.20 -15.29 -6.39
N VAL A 32 13.35 -15.47 -5.37
CA VAL A 32 13.75 -15.91 -4.02
C VAL A 32 13.06 -17.24 -3.71
N ASN A 33 13.82 -18.33 -3.71
CA ASN A 33 13.31 -19.69 -3.46
C ASN A 33 12.06 -20.07 -4.29
N GLY A 34 11.98 -19.59 -5.53
CA GLY A 34 10.86 -19.85 -6.44
C GLY A 34 9.75 -18.79 -6.45
N ASN A 35 9.79 -17.79 -5.56
CA ASN A 35 8.90 -16.63 -5.62
C ASN A 35 9.52 -15.49 -6.42
N ASP A 36 8.78 -14.96 -7.38
CA ASP A 36 9.23 -13.86 -8.25
C ASP A 36 8.94 -12.48 -7.62
N ILE A 37 9.94 -11.61 -7.67
CA ILE A 37 9.84 -10.19 -7.36
C ILE A 37 9.76 -9.43 -8.69
N THR A 38 8.70 -8.65 -8.88
CA THR A 38 8.36 -8.02 -10.16
C THR A 38 8.56 -6.51 -10.14
N ILE A 39 8.64 -5.90 -11.31
CA ILE A 39 8.70 -4.43 -11.46
C ILE A 39 7.50 -3.73 -10.82
N GLN A 40 6.32 -4.34 -10.83
CA GLN A 40 5.12 -3.78 -10.21
C GLN A 40 5.28 -3.66 -8.70
N GLN A 41 5.86 -4.66 -8.05
CA GLN A 41 6.14 -4.61 -6.61
C GLN A 41 7.18 -3.54 -6.29
N LEU A 42 8.21 -3.40 -7.13
CA LEU A 42 9.20 -2.33 -6.98
C LEU A 42 8.56 -0.94 -7.06
N HIS A 43 7.67 -0.73 -8.03
CA HIS A 43 6.96 0.54 -8.19
C HIS A 43 5.95 0.81 -7.07
N ALA A 44 5.33 -0.24 -6.50
CA ALA A 44 4.40 -0.09 -5.38
C ALA A 44 5.07 0.42 -4.09
N GLU A 45 6.38 0.20 -3.94
CA GLU A 45 7.15 0.71 -2.79
C GLU A 45 7.61 2.17 -2.98
N LEU A 46 7.36 2.78 -4.15
CA LEU A 46 7.71 4.18 -4.39
C LEU A 46 6.69 5.12 -3.76
N PRO A 47 7.14 6.23 -3.15
CA PRO A 47 6.23 7.30 -2.79
C PRO A 47 5.62 7.90 -4.06
N ASN A 48 4.31 8.21 -4.02
CA ASN A 48 3.54 8.74 -5.17
C ASN A 48 4.17 9.96 -5.88
N ALA A 49 5.07 10.69 -5.22
CA ALA A 49 5.76 11.85 -5.77
C ALA A 49 7.04 11.52 -6.59
N SER A 50 7.52 10.27 -6.57
CA SER A 50 8.77 9.85 -7.20
C SER A 50 8.49 8.91 -8.38
N LEU A 51 8.08 9.48 -9.50
CA LEU A 51 7.80 8.73 -10.74
C LEU A 51 9.08 8.30 -11.48
N THR A 52 10.24 8.86 -11.11
CA THR A 52 11.52 8.54 -11.76
C THR A 52 12.36 7.67 -10.84
N LEU A 53 12.54 6.40 -11.21
CA LEU A 53 13.50 5.52 -10.56
C LEU A 53 14.92 5.90 -10.98
N ASP A 54 15.71 6.45 -10.06
CA ASP A 54 17.15 6.38 -10.20
C ASP A 54 17.59 4.90 -10.04
N LYS A 55 18.58 4.46 -10.82
CA LYS A 55 19.07 3.08 -10.81
C LYS A 55 19.56 2.67 -9.43
N GLN A 56 20.21 3.59 -8.69
CA GLN A 56 20.70 3.31 -7.34
C GLN A 56 19.55 3.11 -6.35
N VAL A 57 18.52 3.98 -6.41
CA VAL A 57 17.33 3.88 -5.57
C VAL A 57 16.55 2.59 -5.90
N GLY A 58 16.38 2.26 -7.18
CA GLY A 58 15.73 1.03 -7.60
C GLY A 58 16.42 -0.23 -7.09
N GLN A 59 17.76 -0.28 -7.10
CA GLN A 59 18.50 -1.40 -6.52
C GLN A 59 18.31 -1.49 -5.01
N GLN A 60 18.30 -0.38 -4.29
CA GLN A 60 18.06 -0.36 -2.84
C GLN A 60 16.67 -0.90 -2.48
N ILE A 61 15.63 -0.48 -3.21
CA ILE A 61 14.27 -0.97 -2.99
C ILE A 61 14.20 -2.46 -3.33
N LEU A 62 14.82 -2.91 -4.43
CA LEU A 62 14.86 -4.33 -4.79
C LEU A 62 15.54 -5.18 -3.71
N SER A 63 16.65 -4.72 -3.13
CA SER A 63 17.32 -5.41 -2.02
C SER A 63 16.40 -5.55 -0.80
N ARG A 64 15.68 -4.48 -0.43
CA ARG A 64 14.70 -4.52 0.67
C ARG A 64 13.55 -5.50 0.40
N LEU A 65 13.08 -5.56 -0.84
CA LEU A 65 12.05 -6.53 -1.25
C LEU A 65 12.55 -7.97 -1.12
N ILE A 66 13.79 -8.24 -1.52
CA ILE A 66 14.43 -9.55 -1.37
C ILE A 66 14.57 -9.91 0.12
N GLU A 67 15.07 -9.00 0.95
CA GLU A 67 15.19 -9.20 2.39
C GLU A 67 13.83 -9.48 3.05
N ARG A 68 12.80 -8.69 2.74
CA ARG A 68 11.44 -8.91 3.22
C ARG A 68 10.92 -10.29 2.84
N GLN A 69 11.13 -10.71 1.59
CA GLN A 69 10.69 -12.01 1.10
C GLN A 69 11.39 -13.17 1.83
N LEU A 70 12.69 -13.05 2.10
CA LEU A 70 13.44 -14.05 2.87
C LEU A 70 12.91 -14.17 4.30
N LEU A 71 12.71 -13.04 4.99
CA LEU A 71 12.18 -13.03 6.35
C LEU A 71 10.75 -13.58 6.41
N MET A 72 9.91 -13.26 5.44
CA MET A 72 8.55 -13.80 5.34
C MET A 72 8.56 -15.33 5.16
N GLN A 73 9.38 -15.84 4.25
CA GLN A 73 9.51 -17.29 4.05
C GLN A 73 10.02 -17.99 5.32
N GLU A 74 10.95 -17.38 6.04
CA GLU A 74 11.43 -17.93 7.30
C GLU A 74 10.36 -17.89 8.40
N ALA A 75 9.60 -16.80 8.51
CA ALA A 75 8.49 -16.71 9.45
C ALA A 75 7.45 -17.81 9.24
N VAL A 76 7.13 -18.14 7.97
CA VAL A 76 6.21 -19.24 7.63
C VAL A 76 6.81 -20.61 7.99
N LYS A 77 8.10 -20.84 7.70
CA LYS A 77 8.78 -22.10 8.09
C LYS A 77 8.77 -22.30 9.60
N LEU A 78 8.94 -21.22 10.35
CA LEU A 78 8.89 -21.19 11.81
C LEU A 78 7.45 -21.18 12.37
N ASN A 79 6.43 -21.19 11.51
CA ASN A 79 5.00 -21.10 11.87
C ASN A 79 4.65 -19.85 12.70
N LEU A 80 5.43 -18.77 12.58
CA LEU A 80 5.19 -17.52 13.31
C LEU A 80 3.89 -16.84 12.86
N ASP A 81 3.51 -17.03 11.59
CA ASP A 81 2.26 -16.55 10.99
C ASP A 81 0.99 -17.08 11.66
N ARG A 82 1.11 -18.17 12.43
CA ARG A 82 0.00 -18.83 13.14
C ARG A 82 -0.01 -18.57 14.65
N THR A 83 0.96 -17.81 15.15
CA THR A 83 1.03 -17.47 16.58
C THR A 83 -0.11 -16.52 16.95
N PRO A 84 -0.64 -16.61 18.19
CA PRO A 84 -1.72 -15.71 18.62
C PRO A 84 -1.32 -14.24 18.54
N GLU A 85 -0.06 -13.92 18.83
CA GLU A 85 0.49 -12.56 18.75
C GLU A 85 0.44 -12.00 17.31
N VAL A 86 0.98 -12.74 16.33
CA VAL A 86 1.00 -12.30 14.93
C VAL A 86 -0.41 -12.23 14.35
N MET A 87 -1.29 -13.19 14.66
CA MET A 87 -2.67 -13.15 14.21
C MET A 87 -3.42 -11.93 14.76
N GLN A 88 -3.25 -11.61 16.04
CA GLN A 88 -3.88 -10.44 16.64
C GLN A 88 -3.36 -9.13 16.02
N ALA A 89 -2.06 -9.02 15.78
CA ALA A 89 -1.47 -7.86 15.12
C ALA A 89 -1.99 -7.69 13.68
N LEU A 90 -2.14 -8.81 12.96
CA LEU A 90 -2.67 -8.81 11.60
C LEU A 90 -4.14 -8.37 11.54
N GLU A 91 -5.00 -8.89 12.42
CA GLU A 91 -6.42 -8.49 12.48
C GLU A 91 -6.57 -7.02 12.88
N THR A 92 -5.75 -6.53 13.83
CA THR A 92 -5.75 -5.12 14.21
C THR A 92 -5.32 -4.23 13.04
N SER A 93 -4.27 -4.64 12.31
CA SER A 93 -3.77 -3.90 11.14
C SER A 93 -4.81 -3.86 10.01
N LYS A 94 -5.50 -4.97 9.74
CA LYS A 94 -6.60 -5.02 8.76
C LYS A 94 -7.71 -4.05 9.13
N ALA A 95 -8.15 -4.04 10.39
CA ALA A 95 -9.20 -3.14 10.86
C ALA A 95 -8.81 -1.66 10.65
N GLN A 96 -7.56 -1.30 10.94
CA GLN A 96 -7.05 0.05 10.71
C GLN A 96 -7.00 0.42 9.22
N ILE A 97 -6.52 -0.48 8.37
CA ILE A 97 -6.48 -0.27 6.91
C ILE A 97 -7.89 -0.08 6.36
N TYR A 98 -8.87 -0.88 6.81
CA TYR A 98 -10.27 -0.75 6.38
C TYR A 98 -10.89 0.58 6.81
N ALA A 99 -10.67 1.01 8.06
CA ALA A 99 -11.13 2.31 8.51
C ALA A 99 -10.55 3.44 7.65
N GLN A 100 -9.24 3.39 7.36
CA GLN A 100 -8.59 4.39 6.51
C GLN A 100 -9.13 4.37 5.06
N ALA A 101 -9.36 3.18 4.50
CA ALA A 101 -9.90 3.02 3.15
C ALA A 101 -11.31 3.61 3.02
N VAL A 102 -12.16 3.42 4.03
CA VAL A 102 -13.51 4.02 4.07
C VAL A 102 -13.42 5.55 4.11
N ILE A 103 -12.52 6.11 4.91
CA ILE A 103 -12.31 7.57 4.99
C ILE A 103 -11.85 8.13 3.64
N VAL A 104 -10.83 7.51 3.00
CA VAL A 104 -10.33 7.95 1.69
C VAL A 104 -11.46 7.92 0.66
N LYS A 105 -12.24 6.84 0.63
CA LYS A 105 -13.40 6.71 -0.28
C LYS A 105 -14.46 7.78 -0.02
N ALA A 106 -14.74 8.09 1.24
CA ALA A 106 -15.68 9.14 1.61
C ALA A 106 -15.20 10.53 1.13
N ILE A 107 -13.92 10.85 1.31
CA ILE A 107 -13.33 12.11 0.83
C ILE A 107 -13.41 12.21 -0.69
N GLN A 108 -13.06 11.15 -1.42
CA GLN A 108 -13.17 11.11 -2.88
C GLN A 108 -14.61 11.37 -3.36
N SER A 109 -15.61 10.83 -2.66
CA SER A 109 -17.02 11.08 -3.00
C SER A 109 -17.49 12.52 -2.73
N VAL A 110 -16.80 13.26 -1.86
CA VAL A 110 -17.08 14.69 -1.60
C VAL A 110 -16.55 15.55 -2.75
N ASP A 111 -15.40 15.18 -3.33
CA ASP A 111 -14.80 15.89 -4.47
C ASP A 111 -15.66 15.79 -5.74
N GLU A 112 -16.44 14.70 -5.87
CA GLU A 112 -17.39 14.48 -6.98
C GLU A 112 -18.76 15.14 -6.76
N MET A 113 -19.07 15.65 -5.58
CA MET A 113 -20.31 16.41 -5.35
C MET A 113 -20.10 17.86 -5.77
N PRO A 114 -20.73 18.37 -6.85
CA PRO A 114 -20.70 19.79 -7.14
C PRO A 114 -21.41 20.51 -6.01
N MET A 115 -20.63 21.05 -5.08
CA MET A 115 -21.13 21.89 -4.02
C MET A 115 -21.84 23.07 -4.69
N SER A 116 -23.10 23.34 -4.31
CA SER A 116 -23.80 24.50 -4.86
C SER A 116 -22.95 25.77 -4.64
N SER A 117 -22.95 26.68 -5.60
CA SER A 117 -22.12 27.90 -5.54
C SER A 117 -22.33 28.69 -4.23
N GLU A 118 -23.55 28.63 -3.67
CA GLU A 118 -23.91 29.25 -2.39
C GLU A 118 -23.23 28.55 -1.19
N THR A 119 -23.33 27.22 -1.11
CA THR A 119 -22.65 26.45 -0.05
C THR A 119 -21.13 26.58 -0.11
N ALA A 120 -20.54 26.61 -1.30
CA ALA A 120 -19.11 26.83 -1.48
C ALA A 120 -18.67 28.22 -0.97
N LYS A 121 -19.43 29.28 -1.32
CA LYS A 121 -19.19 30.64 -0.83
C LYS A 121 -19.33 30.74 0.69
N LEU A 122 -20.33 30.09 1.29
CA LEU A 122 -20.54 30.10 2.73
C LEU A 122 -19.37 29.45 3.47
N ILE A 123 -18.93 28.28 3.02
CA ILE A 123 -17.80 27.55 3.62
C ILE A 123 -16.50 28.34 3.46
N ALA A 124 -16.22 28.87 2.26
CA ALA A 124 -15.05 29.70 2.01
C ALA A 124 -15.04 30.94 2.92
N THR A 125 -16.18 31.63 3.07
CA THR A 125 -16.31 32.80 3.94
C THR A 125 -16.06 32.43 5.41
N LYS A 126 -16.58 31.29 5.87
CA LYS A 126 -16.38 30.80 7.24
C LYS A 126 -14.91 30.47 7.52
N LEU A 127 -14.23 29.79 6.59
CA LEU A 127 -12.81 29.43 6.71
C LEU A 127 -11.91 30.67 6.70
N ILE A 128 -12.12 31.61 5.77
CA ILE A 128 -11.40 32.89 5.73
C ILE A 128 -11.65 33.69 7.02
N GLY A 129 -12.87 33.66 7.55
CA GLY A 129 -13.20 34.27 8.84
C GLY A 129 -12.43 33.62 10.01
N GLN A 130 -12.33 32.29 10.05
CA GLN A 130 -11.54 31.59 11.05
C GLN A 130 -10.05 31.89 10.93
N GLN A 131 -9.50 31.89 9.72
CA GLN A 131 -8.08 32.16 9.50
C GLN A 131 -7.68 33.56 9.97
N ARG A 132 -8.46 34.59 9.62
CA ARG A 132 -8.23 35.97 10.09
C ARG A 132 -8.27 36.10 11.61
N LYS A 133 -9.12 35.32 12.29
CA LYS A 133 -9.14 35.28 13.76
C LYS A 133 -7.86 34.67 14.32
N GLN A 134 -7.38 33.58 13.72
CA GLN A 134 -6.11 32.97 14.13
C GLN A 134 -4.93 33.91 13.90
N ASP A 135 -4.88 34.61 12.77
CA ASP A 135 -3.83 35.58 12.47
C ASP A 135 -3.87 36.77 13.41
N PHE A 136 -5.06 37.26 13.75
CA PHE A 136 -5.24 38.32 14.74
C PHE A 136 -4.78 37.87 16.13
N ILE A 137 -5.19 36.67 16.58
CA ILE A 137 -4.75 36.10 17.86
C ILE A 137 -3.24 35.97 17.88
N LYS A 138 -2.64 35.46 16.80
CA LYS A 138 -1.18 35.31 16.69
C LYS A 138 -0.47 36.67 16.74
N GLY A 139 -1.00 37.68 16.05
CA GLY A 139 -0.47 39.04 16.09
C GLY A 139 -0.57 39.67 17.49
N GLU A 140 -1.69 39.45 18.19
CA GLU A 140 -1.89 39.94 19.55
C GLU A 140 -0.98 39.21 20.54
N VAL A 141 -0.82 37.88 20.40
CA VAL A 141 0.15 37.11 21.17
C VAL A 141 1.57 37.62 20.94
N ALA A 142 1.97 37.89 19.70
CA ALA A 142 3.29 38.44 19.39
C ALA A 142 3.48 39.85 19.98
N ARG A 143 2.45 40.71 19.95
CA ARG A 143 2.45 42.03 20.59
C ARG A 143 2.66 41.90 22.10
N LEU A 144 1.92 41.00 22.75
CA LEU A 144 2.02 40.77 24.19
C LEU A 144 3.37 40.18 24.58
N GLN A 145 3.91 39.24 23.79
CA GLN A 145 5.25 38.68 23.99
C GLN A 145 6.33 39.76 23.92
N GLY A 146 6.25 40.70 22.97
CA GLY A 146 7.19 41.82 22.88
C GLY A 146 7.09 42.85 24.02
N LEU A 147 5.98 42.85 24.77
CA LEU A 147 5.76 43.71 25.93
C LEU A 147 6.08 43.02 27.26
N SER A 148 6.42 41.74 27.25
CA SER A 148 6.74 40.95 28.44
C SER A 148 8.21 40.52 28.45
N THR A 149 8.87 40.59 29.60
CA THR A 149 10.16 39.91 29.82
C THR A 149 9.86 38.44 30.08
N ILE A 150 10.02 37.59 29.06
CA ILE A 150 9.82 36.14 29.17
C ILE A 150 11.18 35.50 29.41
N ASP A 151 11.44 35.08 30.65
CA ASP A 151 12.60 34.23 30.96
C ASP A 151 12.20 32.77 30.67
N VAL A 152 12.76 32.20 29.59
CA VAL A 152 12.60 30.79 29.24
C VAL A 152 13.77 30.02 29.81
N PHE A 153 13.51 29.09 30.71
CA PHE A 153 14.51 28.16 31.24
C PHE A 153 14.38 26.83 30.49
N GLU A 154 15.41 26.43 29.75
CA GLU A 154 15.54 25.09 29.16
C GLU A 154 16.27 24.17 30.16
N ASP A 155 15.73 22.97 30.40
CA ASP A 155 16.38 21.86 31.13
C ASP A 155 17.23 21.00 30.18
#